data_AF-A0A848LB85-F1
#
_entry.id   AF-A0A848LB85-F1
#
_cell.length_a   1.000
_cell.length_b   1.000
_cell.length_c   1.000
_cell.angle_alpha   90.00
_cell.angle_beta   90.00
_cell.angle_gamma   90.00
#
_symmetry.space_group_name_H-M   'P 1'
#
loop_
_entity.id
_entity.type
_entity.pdbx_description
1 polymer ?
#
loop_
_entity_poly.entity_id
_entity_poly.type
_entity_poly.pdbx_seq_one_letter_code
_entity_poly.pdbx_strand_id
1 'polypeptide(L)'
;MTSSARTPRGKTSKSPSLAEAVALGEWPHVLTALLEAWRAAPNRELADRVVAVGARLAGGGPLPGAWEDVAKTPDPTVLSALLDTLTDKGSVKARARLEALEAWPEDPRIDRWVADRYADPPFTSTGARPFWTRLAPLARRIRDTRAAQTLVKARGGYDADIPYEAFLAGHVDRIRSQLDAAIDVELSAEHQDALAAVDEALRAQSEAEKPARAEDAEALLARVLETPEDDEARAVLADVLLEAGHPRGELITLQLEATRRPLTPAEVKRERQLLKTARKELLGPLEAVLKPDCVFSRGFLSRAALKQGNSRALESAIEKVAGHPLWATVEHLEGGGDYDITTHPVMKSLRSLTHSNVGWEELARLPRLEVLVERGTSANRLQLARSKTAFPKLRELDLPCFFQHARELLESPLVARLERFHLRVDVPDYDPAHAEEALALLALVPTLKVPDLTLRMVRHHVMDWSSGFRFMRDPAGRLSVRVFTTEIHERYEELVQADVLRGLDHVAKLQPASLVVAHQLRTGLREAVEQRALALGATLEND
;
A
#
# COMPACT_ATOMS: atom_id res chain seq x y z
N MET A 1 36.27 -68.75 -47.46
CA MET A 1 36.20 -68.30 -46.05
C MET A 1 35.58 -66.91 -46.03
N THR A 2 34.29 -66.89 -45.78
CA THR A 2 33.43 -65.73 -45.62
C THR A 2 33.71 -65.08 -44.27
N SER A 3 34.06 -63.79 -44.25
CA SER A 3 34.11 -63.00 -43.02
C SER A 3 33.10 -61.87 -43.10
N SER A 4 32.25 -61.86 -42.08
CA SER A 4 31.10 -61.02 -41.84
C SER A 4 31.54 -59.70 -41.20
N ALA A 5 31.03 -58.57 -41.69
CA ALA A 5 31.15 -57.29 -40.99
C ALA A 5 29.78 -56.60 -40.94
N ARG A 6 29.17 -56.69 -39.76
CA ARG A 6 27.94 -56.05 -39.31
C ARG A 6 28.00 -54.53 -39.49
N THR A 7 26.99 -53.97 -40.15
CA THR A 7 26.59 -52.56 -40.06
C THR A 7 25.96 -52.29 -38.68
N PRO A 8 26.33 -51.21 -37.96
CA PRO A 8 25.61 -50.82 -36.75
C PRO A 8 24.32 -50.10 -37.13
N ARG A 9 23.17 -50.67 -36.71
CA ARG A 9 21.87 -50.00 -36.71
C ARG A 9 21.91 -48.87 -35.69
N GLY A 10 21.94 -47.62 -36.15
CA GLY A 10 21.63 -46.46 -35.30
C GLY A 10 20.19 -46.56 -34.83
N LYS A 11 20.00 -46.64 -33.50
CA LYS A 11 18.69 -46.48 -32.87
C LYS A 11 18.31 -45.00 -32.97
N THR A 12 17.36 -44.68 -33.84
CA THR A 12 16.62 -43.42 -33.77
C THR A 12 15.70 -43.47 -32.55
N SER A 13 16.16 -42.92 -31.43
CA SER A 13 15.29 -42.60 -30.29
C SER A 13 14.28 -41.55 -30.76
N LYS A 14 13.04 -41.95 -31.06
CA LYS A 14 11.94 -41.00 -31.25
C LYS A 14 11.79 -40.20 -29.96
N SER A 15 11.76 -38.87 -30.05
CA SER A 15 11.35 -38.03 -28.93
C SER A 15 9.95 -38.46 -28.46
N PRO A 16 9.70 -38.51 -27.14
CA PRO A 16 8.39 -38.90 -26.62
C PRO A 16 7.31 -37.94 -27.14
N SER A 17 6.12 -38.47 -27.43
CA SER A 17 4.94 -37.66 -27.72
C SER A 17 4.58 -36.78 -26.51
N LEU A 18 3.83 -35.70 -26.73
CA LEU A 18 3.41 -34.79 -25.66
C LEU A 18 2.70 -35.54 -24.53
N ALA A 19 1.82 -36.51 -24.86
CA ALA A 19 1.13 -37.34 -23.88
C ALA A 19 2.08 -38.25 -23.08
N GLU A 20 3.11 -38.82 -23.71
CA GLU A 20 4.13 -39.63 -23.02
C GLU A 20 4.99 -38.78 -22.09
N ALA A 21 5.40 -37.57 -22.52
CA ALA A 21 6.17 -36.65 -21.70
C ALA A 21 5.38 -36.18 -20.45
N VAL A 22 4.07 -35.94 -20.61
CA VAL A 22 3.15 -35.62 -19.50
C VAL A 22 3.07 -36.80 -18.53
N ALA A 23 2.87 -38.03 -19.03
CA ALA A 23 2.77 -39.23 -18.20
C ALA A 23 4.05 -39.52 -17.41
N LEU A 24 5.22 -39.20 -17.98
CA LEU A 24 6.52 -39.34 -17.33
C LEU A 24 6.88 -38.16 -16.40
N GLY A 25 6.06 -37.11 -16.36
CA GLY A 25 6.32 -35.90 -15.55
C GLY A 25 7.49 -35.06 -16.05
N GLU A 26 7.89 -35.21 -17.32
CA GLU A 26 9.01 -34.49 -17.93
C GLU A 26 8.59 -33.08 -18.37
N TRP A 27 8.22 -32.24 -17.41
CA TRP A 27 7.68 -30.90 -17.65
C TRP A 27 8.52 -29.98 -18.57
N PRO A 28 9.87 -30.01 -18.56
CA PRO A 28 10.67 -29.27 -19.55
C PRO A 28 10.42 -29.71 -21.00
N HIS A 29 10.27 -31.02 -21.23
CA HIS A 29 9.93 -31.56 -22.56
C HIS A 29 8.49 -31.21 -22.95
N VAL A 30 7.55 -31.28 -22.00
CA VAL A 30 6.16 -30.84 -22.21
C VAL A 30 6.12 -29.37 -22.65
N LEU A 31 6.83 -28.48 -21.95
CA LEU A 31 6.90 -27.06 -22.31
C LEU A 31 7.48 -26.86 -23.72
N THR A 32 8.53 -27.60 -24.06
CA THR A 32 9.19 -27.50 -25.37
C THR A 32 8.25 -27.93 -26.49
N ALA A 33 7.55 -29.05 -26.33
CA ALA A 33 6.57 -29.55 -27.29
C ALA A 33 5.36 -28.60 -27.45
N LEU A 34 4.85 -28.04 -26.36
CA LEU A 34 3.78 -27.04 -26.40
C LEU A 34 4.22 -25.76 -27.15
N LEU A 35 5.46 -25.30 -26.93
CA LEU A 35 6.00 -24.15 -27.64
C LEU A 35 6.19 -24.41 -29.13
N GLU A 36 6.67 -25.60 -29.51
CA GLU A 36 6.78 -26.01 -30.91
C GLU A 36 5.40 -26.04 -31.58
N ALA A 37 4.41 -26.65 -30.94
CA ALA A 37 3.03 -26.69 -31.42
C ALA A 37 2.45 -25.28 -31.58
N TRP A 38 2.62 -24.40 -30.58
CA TRP A 38 2.12 -23.03 -30.63
C TRP A 38 2.81 -22.19 -31.71
N ARG A 39 4.12 -22.36 -31.92
CA ARG A 39 4.84 -21.63 -32.99
C ARG A 39 4.37 -22.04 -34.38
N ALA A 40 4.04 -23.32 -34.55
CA ALA A 40 3.50 -23.86 -35.80
C ALA A 40 2.05 -23.40 -36.05
N ALA A 41 1.20 -23.45 -35.02
CA ALA A 41 -0.21 -23.08 -35.07
C ALA A 41 -0.60 -22.25 -33.82
N PRO A 42 -0.41 -20.91 -33.83
CA PRO A 42 -0.74 -20.07 -32.69
C PRO A 42 -2.22 -20.20 -32.35
N ASN A 43 -2.48 -20.56 -31.10
CA ASN A 43 -3.81 -20.73 -30.56
C ASN A 43 -3.79 -20.41 -29.07
N ARG A 44 -4.82 -19.71 -28.59
CA ARG A 44 -4.96 -19.29 -27.18
C ARG A 44 -4.91 -20.46 -26.19
N GLU A 45 -5.46 -21.62 -26.56
CA GLU A 45 -5.52 -22.78 -25.67
C GLU A 45 -4.12 -23.36 -25.43
N LEU A 46 -3.31 -23.47 -26.50
CA LEU A 46 -1.89 -23.83 -26.39
C LEU A 46 -1.11 -22.78 -25.58
N ALA A 47 -1.35 -21.49 -25.85
CA ALA A 47 -0.72 -20.40 -25.12
C ALA A 47 -1.01 -20.44 -23.61
N ASP A 48 -2.26 -20.74 -23.23
CA ASP A 48 -2.66 -20.87 -21.84
C ASP A 48 -1.87 -21.99 -21.13
N ARG A 49 -1.66 -23.14 -21.78
CA ARG A 49 -0.89 -24.24 -21.18
C ARG A 49 0.62 -23.97 -21.18
N VAL A 50 1.17 -23.30 -22.19
CA VAL A 50 2.57 -22.82 -22.15
C VAL A 50 2.80 -21.92 -20.94
N VAL A 51 1.88 -21.00 -20.66
CA VAL A 51 1.93 -20.12 -19.49
C VAL A 51 1.86 -20.93 -18.19
N ALA A 52 0.90 -21.85 -18.08
CA ALA A 52 0.71 -22.68 -16.88
C ALA A 52 1.93 -23.57 -16.58
N VAL A 53 2.43 -24.31 -17.58
CA VAL A 53 3.61 -25.17 -17.44
C VAL A 53 4.87 -24.34 -17.18
N GLY A 54 5.00 -23.17 -17.83
CA GLY A 54 6.11 -22.25 -17.57
C GLY A 54 6.11 -21.71 -16.14
N ALA A 55 4.94 -21.38 -15.58
CA ALA A 55 4.81 -20.96 -14.18
C ALA A 55 5.18 -22.10 -13.22
N ARG A 56 4.76 -23.34 -13.53
CA ARG A 56 5.14 -24.54 -12.77
C ARG A 56 6.65 -24.71 -12.70
N LEU A 57 7.34 -24.63 -13.84
CA LEU A 57 8.79 -24.82 -13.91
C LEU A 57 9.59 -23.72 -13.20
N ALA A 58 9.06 -22.50 -13.13
CA ALA A 58 9.70 -21.41 -12.40
C ALA A 58 9.64 -21.58 -10.87
N GLY A 59 8.62 -22.29 -10.35
CA GLY A 59 8.51 -22.68 -8.94
C GLY A 59 8.52 -21.53 -7.92
N GLY A 60 8.31 -20.27 -8.35
CA GLY A 60 8.33 -19.09 -7.49
C GLY A 60 9.69 -18.76 -6.84
N GLY A 61 10.75 -19.50 -7.17
CA GLY A 61 12.09 -19.31 -6.61
C GLY A 61 12.83 -18.12 -7.25
N PRO A 62 13.88 -17.59 -6.58
CA PRO A 62 14.73 -16.56 -7.19
C PRO A 62 15.44 -17.11 -8.44
N LEU A 63 15.76 -16.22 -9.39
CA LEU A 63 16.57 -16.58 -10.55
C LEU A 63 17.86 -17.30 -10.13
N PRO A 64 18.31 -18.34 -10.86
CA PRO A 64 19.48 -19.14 -10.50
C PRO A 64 20.81 -18.37 -10.65
N GLY A 65 20.78 -17.11 -11.08
CA GLY A 65 21.94 -16.26 -11.27
C GLY A 65 21.54 -14.82 -11.59
N ALA A 66 22.53 -14.01 -12.00
CA ALA A 66 22.28 -12.67 -12.48
C ALA A 66 21.41 -12.72 -13.75
N TRP A 67 20.45 -11.80 -13.86
CA TRP A 67 19.48 -11.77 -14.95
C TRP A 67 20.18 -11.82 -16.32
N GLU A 68 21.24 -11.02 -16.48
CA GLU A 68 22.00 -10.88 -17.72
C GLU A 68 22.73 -12.16 -18.12
N ASP A 69 23.15 -12.98 -17.14
CA ASP A 69 23.82 -14.24 -17.42
C ASP A 69 22.82 -15.34 -17.80
N VAL A 70 21.70 -15.40 -17.09
CA VAL A 70 20.62 -16.36 -17.37
C VAL A 70 19.99 -16.08 -18.74
N ALA A 71 19.81 -14.82 -19.11
CA ALA A 71 19.15 -14.46 -20.38
C ALA A 71 20.00 -14.68 -21.65
N LYS A 72 21.31 -14.96 -21.53
CA LYS A 72 22.21 -15.18 -22.67
C LYS A 72 21.87 -16.41 -23.49
N THR A 73 21.33 -17.44 -22.85
CA THR A 73 20.94 -18.69 -23.49
C THR A 73 19.42 -18.80 -23.41
N PRO A 74 18.70 -18.77 -24.55
CA PRO A 74 17.24 -18.89 -24.57
C PRO A 74 16.75 -20.26 -24.06
N ASP A 75 16.61 -20.37 -22.74
CA ASP A 75 16.05 -21.54 -22.07
C ASP A 75 14.58 -21.24 -21.69
N PRO A 76 13.59 -21.92 -22.29
CA PRO A 76 12.19 -21.67 -22.03
C PRO A 76 11.78 -21.99 -20.59
N THR A 77 12.54 -22.80 -19.84
CA THR A 77 12.20 -23.19 -18.47
C THR A 77 12.40 -22.06 -17.47
N VAL A 78 13.32 -21.13 -17.74
CA VAL A 78 13.62 -19.97 -16.87
C VAL A 78 12.91 -18.68 -17.29
N LEU A 79 12.24 -18.67 -18.45
CA LEU A 79 11.66 -17.46 -19.03
C LEU A 79 10.65 -16.78 -18.11
N SER A 80 9.78 -17.54 -17.44
CA SER A 80 8.78 -16.95 -16.53
C SER A 80 9.45 -16.17 -15.39
N ALA A 81 10.52 -16.72 -14.77
CA ALA A 81 11.27 -16.03 -13.74
C ALA A 81 12.04 -14.79 -14.27
N LEU A 82 12.52 -14.83 -15.51
CA LEU A 82 13.15 -13.69 -16.17
C LEU A 82 12.14 -12.55 -16.40
N LEU A 83 10.93 -12.88 -16.83
CA LEU A 83 9.85 -11.93 -17.08
C LEU A 83 9.34 -11.28 -15.78
N ASP A 84 9.20 -12.05 -14.70
CA ASP A 84 8.76 -11.58 -13.38
C ASP A 84 9.70 -10.54 -12.78
N THR A 85 11.00 -10.66 -13.06
CA THR A 85 12.04 -9.79 -12.50
C THR A 85 12.50 -8.72 -13.49
N LEU A 86 11.96 -8.65 -14.70
CA LEU A 86 12.48 -7.79 -15.78
C LEU A 86 12.50 -6.30 -15.39
N THR A 87 11.46 -5.82 -14.71
CA THR A 87 11.28 -4.40 -14.34
C THR A 87 11.73 -4.04 -12.93
N ASP A 88 12.26 -4.99 -12.15
CA ASP A 88 12.53 -4.84 -10.71
C ASP A 88 13.57 -3.76 -10.35
N LYS A 89 14.45 -3.40 -11.30
CA LYS A 89 15.50 -2.38 -11.14
C LYS A 89 15.26 -1.11 -11.98
N GLY A 90 14.00 -0.82 -12.31
CA GLY A 90 13.61 0.41 -13.01
C GLY A 90 13.87 0.39 -14.53
N SER A 91 13.45 1.46 -15.21
CA SER A 91 13.33 1.52 -16.68
C SER A 91 14.67 1.40 -17.43
N VAL A 92 15.77 1.89 -16.86
CA VAL A 92 17.10 1.84 -17.49
C VAL A 92 17.61 0.40 -17.59
N LYS A 93 17.54 -0.38 -16.50
CA LYS A 93 17.92 -1.79 -16.54
C LYS A 93 16.91 -2.62 -17.32
N ALA A 94 15.62 -2.36 -17.14
CA ALA A 94 14.57 -3.04 -17.88
C ALA A 94 14.77 -2.89 -19.40
N ARG A 95 15.21 -1.72 -19.88
CA ARG A 95 15.55 -1.50 -21.28
C ARG A 95 16.62 -2.49 -21.77
N ALA A 96 17.77 -2.59 -21.09
CA ALA A 96 18.85 -3.50 -21.48
C ALA A 96 18.38 -4.96 -21.54
N ARG A 97 17.50 -5.34 -20.60
CA ARG A 97 16.89 -6.66 -20.53
C ARG A 97 15.94 -6.95 -21.69
N LEU A 98 15.17 -5.97 -22.15
CA LEU A 98 14.35 -6.11 -23.37
C LEU A 98 15.21 -6.41 -24.61
N GLU A 99 16.43 -5.86 -24.68
CA GLU A 99 17.34 -6.11 -25.81
C GLU A 99 17.78 -7.57 -25.85
N ALA A 100 17.99 -8.19 -24.69
CA ALA A 100 18.31 -9.61 -24.60
C ALA A 100 17.12 -10.50 -25.06
N LEU A 101 15.88 -10.11 -24.75
CA LEU A 101 14.69 -10.85 -25.16
C LEU A 101 14.40 -10.74 -26.67
N GLU A 102 14.94 -9.77 -27.39
CA GLU A 102 14.71 -9.66 -28.83
C GLU A 102 15.23 -10.88 -29.60
N ALA A 103 16.32 -11.50 -29.12
CA ALA A 103 16.89 -12.72 -29.71
C ALA A 103 16.14 -14.01 -29.31
N TRP A 104 15.16 -13.93 -28.42
CA TRP A 104 14.40 -15.11 -28.00
C TRP A 104 13.40 -15.53 -29.09
N PRO A 105 13.16 -16.85 -29.26
CA PRO A 105 12.11 -17.36 -30.14
C PRO A 105 10.73 -16.86 -29.71
N GLU A 106 9.75 -16.91 -30.60
CA GLU A 106 8.36 -16.54 -30.27
C GLU A 106 7.86 -17.38 -29.09
N ASP A 107 7.23 -16.72 -28.11
CA ASP A 107 6.72 -17.36 -26.91
C ASP A 107 5.50 -16.56 -26.39
N PRO A 108 4.33 -17.20 -26.17
CA PRO A 108 3.13 -16.50 -25.74
C PRO A 108 3.29 -15.85 -24.36
N ARG A 109 4.25 -16.30 -23.53
CA ARG A 109 4.56 -15.63 -22.26
C ARG A 109 5.17 -14.25 -22.47
N ILE A 110 6.01 -14.09 -23.50
CA ILE A 110 6.54 -12.77 -23.88
C ILE A 110 5.40 -11.91 -24.42
N ASP A 111 4.56 -12.45 -25.29
CA ASP A 111 3.42 -11.72 -25.87
C ASP A 111 2.50 -11.16 -24.78
N ARG A 112 2.09 -12.01 -23.82
CA ARG A 112 1.24 -11.61 -22.69
C ARG A 112 1.94 -10.63 -21.77
N TRP A 113 3.22 -10.86 -21.46
CA TRP A 113 3.98 -9.93 -20.63
C TRP A 113 4.08 -8.54 -21.28
N VAL A 114 4.32 -8.46 -22.59
CA VAL A 114 4.34 -7.19 -23.34
C VAL A 114 2.96 -6.54 -23.29
N ALA A 115 1.90 -7.29 -23.55
CA ALA A 115 0.52 -6.81 -23.48
C ALA A 115 0.16 -6.21 -22.13
N ASP A 116 0.53 -6.89 -21.05
CA ASP A 116 0.30 -6.44 -19.69
C ASP A 116 1.04 -5.13 -19.39
N ARG A 117 2.23 -4.92 -19.97
CA ARG A 117 2.93 -3.63 -19.82
C ARG A 117 2.19 -2.49 -20.51
N TYR A 118 1.54 -2.73 -21.65
CA TYR A 118 0.71 -1.69 -22.27
C TYR A 118 -0.60 -1.47 -21.49
N ALA A 119 -1.21 -2.53 -20.98
CA ALA A 119 -2.43 -2.44 -20.18
C ALA A 119 -2.21 -1.75 -18.82
N ASP A 120 -1.07 -2.00 -18.19
CA ASP A 120 -0.66 -1.41 -16.92
C ASP A 120 0.80 -0.90 -17.00
N PRO A 121 1.01 0.34 -17.50
CA PRO A 121 2.35 0.89 -17.73
C PRO A 121 3.17 1.07 -16.45
N PRO A 122 4.28 0.33 -16.24
CA PRO A 122 5.08 0.43 -15.02
C PRO A 122 5.89 1.73 -14.94
N PHE A 123 6.07 2.43 -16.07
CA PHE A 123 6.87 3.64 -16.16
C PHE A 123 6.15 4.70 -17.00
N THR A 124 5.65 5.75 -16.34
CA THR A 124 4.82 6.79 -16.98
C THR A 124 5.56 8.12 -17.21
N SER A 125 6.80 8.25 -16.72
CA SER A 125 7.60 9.46 -16.91
C SER A 125 8.14 9.58 -18.34
N THR A 126 8.37 10.81 -18.80
CA THR A 126 8.97 11.08 -20.12
C THR A 126 10.35 10.44 -20.27
N GLY A 127 11.12 10.34 -19.19
CA GLY A 127 12.41 9.65 -19.15
C GLY A 127 12.35 8.15 -19.42
N ALA A 128 11.16 7.53 -19.34
CA ALA A 128 10.96 6.11 -19.65
C ALA A 128 10.69 5.82 -21.13
N ARG A 129 10.56 6.84 -21.98
CA ARG A 129 10.37 6.66 -23.44
C ARG A 129 11.36 5.68 -24.09
N PRO A 130 12.67 5.67 -23.73
CA PRO A 130 13.60 4.69 -24.30
C PRO A 130 13.24 3.23 -24.01
N PHE A 131 12.68 2.92 -22.85
CA PHE A 131 12.17 1.59 -22.52
C PHE A 131 11.01 1.20 -23.45
N TRP A 132 10.02 2.10 -23.60
CA TRP A 132 8.86 1.87 -24.46
C TRP A 132 9.21 1.76 -25.95
N THR A 133 10.17 2.56 -26.42
CA THR A 133 10.73 2.43 -27.76
C THR A 133 11.35 1.05 -27.97
N ARG A 134 11.99 0.49 -26.94
CA ARG A 134 12.61 -0.84 -27.01
C ARG A 134 11.63 -1.99 -26.82
N LEU A 135 10.48 -1.75 -26.20
CA LEU A 135 9.39 -2.72 -26.08
C LEU A 135 8.61 -2.89 -27.39
N ALA A 136 8.52 -1.83 -28.20
CA ALA A 136 7.71 -1.83 -29.42
C ALA A 136 8.07 -2.93 -30.46
N PRO A 137 9.35 -3.29 -30.69
CA PRO A 137 9.70 -4.44 -31.51
C PRO A 137 9.11 -5.77 -31.02
N LEU A 138 9.07 -6.01 -29.70
CA LEU A 138 8.45 -7.22 -29.15
C LEU A 138 6.92 -7.17 -29.34
N ALA A 139 6.29 -6.01 -29.15
CA ALA A 139 4.85 -5.84 -29.39
C ALA A 139 4.45 -6.12 -30.84
N ARG A 140 5.33 -5.85 -31.82
CA ARG A 140 5.09 -6.17 -33.24
C ARG A 140 5.09 -7.67 -33.55
N ARG A 141 5.70 -8.48 -32.68
CA ARG A 141 5.85 -9.94 -32.87
C ARG A 141 4.73 -10.74 -32.20
N ILE A 142 3.77 -10.08 -31.57
CA ILE A 142 2.67 -10.75 -30.87
C ILE A 142 1.90 -11.65 -31.84
N ARG A 143 1.76 -12.91 -31.46
CA ARG A 143 0.96 -13.93 -32.16
C ARG A 143 -0.17 -14.47 -31.29
N ASP A 144 -0.09 -14.34 -29.96
CA ASP A 144 -1.17 -14.72 -29.06
C ASP A 144 -2.36 -13.75 -29.21
N THR A 145 -3.48 -14.27 -29.68
CA THR A 145 -4.73 -13.53 -29.85
C THR A 145 -5.19 -12.85 -28.56
N ARG A 146 -4.99 -13.47 -27.39
CA ARG A 146 -5.36 -12.86 -26.10
C ARG A 146 -4.48 -11.65 -25.76
N ALA A 147 -3.18 -11.75 -26.00
CA ALA A 147 -2.25 -10.64 -25.83
C ALA A 147 -2.59 -9.50 -26.80
N ALA A 148 -2.87 -9.81 -28.07
CA ALA A 148 -3.27 -8.81 -29.06
C ALA A 148 -4.55 -8.07 -28.66
N GLN A 149 -5.60 -8.80 -28.26
CA GLN A 149 -6.84 -8.21 -27.75
C GLN A 149 -6.61 -7.33 -26.52
N THR A 150 -5.67 -7.70 -25.65
CA THR A 150 -5.31 -6.92 -24.46
C THR A 150 -4.67 -5.58 -24.85
N LEU A 151 -3.74 -5.53 -25.81
CA LEU A 151 -3.21 -4.25 -26.33
C LEU A 151 -4.31 -3.41 -26.99
N VAL A 152 -5.15 -4.04 -27.79
CA VAL A 152 -6.28 -3.38 -28.48
C VAL A 152 -7.21 -2.71 -27.48
N LYS A 153 -7.55 -3.41 -26.40
CA LYS A 153 -8.38 -2.91 -25.31
C LYS A 153 -7.68 -1.80 -24.53
N ALA A 154 -6.40 -1.98 -24.19
CA ALA A 154 -5.60 -0.97 -23.48
C ALA A 154 -5.58 0.36 -24.24
N ARG A 155 -5.38 0.31 -25.56
CA ARG A 155 -5.44 1.48 -26.44
C ARG A 155 -6.75 2.26 -26.36
N GLY A 156 -7.88 1.56 -26.17
CA GLY A 156 -9.20 2.21 -26.01
C GLY A 156 -9.37 2.97 -24.70
N GLY A 157 -8.53 2.69 -23.69
CA GLY A 157 -8.56 3.37 -22.39
C GLY A 157 -7.60 4.56 -22.27
N TYR A 158 -6.74 4.79 -23.26
CA TYR A 158 -5.76 5.87 -23.25
C TYR A 158 -6.37 7.24 -23.53
N ASP A 159 -5.94 8.24 -22.76
CA ASP A 159 -6.28 9.65 -22.90
C ASP A 159 -5.22 10.39 -23.72
N ALA A 160 -5.64 11.10 -24.76
CA ALA A 160 -4.75 11.85 -25.64
C ALA A 160 -4.14 13.10 -24.95
N ASP A 161 -4.77 13.60 -23.89
CA ASP A 161 -4.28 14.75 -23.13
C ASP A 161 -3.15 14.36 -22.16
N ILE A 162 -2.96 13.06 -21.91
CA ILE A 162 -1.89 12.54 -21.06
C ILE A 162 -0.67 12.19 -21.94
N PRO A 163 0.49 12.90 -21.81
CA PRO A 163 1.58 12.80 -22.78
C PRO A 163 2.20 11.41 -22.96
N TYR A 164 2.21 10.56 -21.91
CA TYR A 164 2.74 9.19 -22.04
C TYR A 164 1.70 8.26 -22.67
N GLU A 165 0.41 8.44 -22.39
CA GLU A 165 -0.68 7.65 -22.98
C GLU A 165 -0.82 7.96 -24.47
N ALA A 166 -0.75 9.24 -24.86
CA ALA A 166 -0.66 9.64 -26.26
C ALA A 166 0.53 8.99 -26.99
N PHE A 167 1.68 8.86 -26.30
CA PHE A 167 2.86 8.19 -26.86
C PHE A 167 2.64 6.68 -27.05
N LEU A 168 2.08 5.99 -26.05
CA LEU A 168 1.75 4.57 -26.14
C LEU A 168 0.62 4.30 -27.14
N ALA A 169 -0.36 5.21 -27.23
CA ALA A 169 -1.41 5.17 -28.23
C ALA A 169 -0.81 5.13 -29.64
N GLY A 170 0.12 6.04 -29.93
CA GLY A 170 0.85 6.05 -31.19
C GLY A 170 1.70 4.79 -31.44
N HIS A 171 2.13 4.06 -30.40
CA HIS A 171 2.78 2.75 -30.56
C HIS A 171 1.78 1.70 -31.03
N VAL A 172 0.65 1.59 -30.33
CA VAL A 172 -0.38 0.58 -30.63
C VAL A 172 -1.02 0.84 -31.99
N ASP A 173 -1.31 2.11 -32.32
CA ASP A 173 -1.91 2.48 -33.61
C ASP A 173 -1.01 2.09 -34.80
N ARG A 174 0.31 2.20 -34.64
CA ARG A 174 1.29 1.77 -35.65
C ARG A 174 1.36 0.25 -35.87
N ILE A 175 0.88 -0.53 -34.91
CA ILE A 175 0.92 -2.00 -34.97
C ILE A 175 -0.48 -2.63 -35.03
N ARG A 176 -1.52 -1.81 -35.19
CA ARG A 176 -2.93 -2.26 -35.15
C ARG A 176 -3.20 -3.39 -36.13
N SER A 177 -2.73 -3.27 -37.38
CA SER A 177 -2.97 -4.30 -38.39
C SER A 177 -2.30 -5.63 -38.07
N GLN A 178 -1.14 -5.62 -37.39
CA GLN A 178 -0.49 -6.84 -36.92
C GLN A 178 -1.28 -7.47 -35.76
N LEU A 179 -1.79 -6.67 -34.83
CA LEU A 179 -2.61 -7.16 -33.73
C LEU A 179 -3.93 -7.75 -34.23
N ASP A 180 -4.58 -7.12 -35.21
CA ASP A 180 -5.81 -7.62 -35.81
C ASP A 180 -5.59 -8.92 -36.64
N ALA A 181 -4.36 -9.16 -37.10
CA ALA A 181 -3.97 -10.38 -37.79
C ALA A 181 -3.67 -11.56 -36.85
N ALA A 182 -3.55 -11.33 -35.54
CA ALA A 182 -3.34 -12.38 -34.55
C ALA A 182 -4.65 -13.14 -34.28
N ILE A 183 -4.89 -14.18 -35.08
CA ILE A 183 -6.05 -15.06 -34.97
C ILE A 183 -5.64 -16.47 -34.52
N ASP A 184 -6.57 -17.14 -33.84
CA ASP A 184 -6.38 -18.54 -33.46
C ASP A 184 -6.43 -19.44 -34.68
N VAL A 185 -5.37 -20.21 -34.88
CA VAL A 185 -5.34 -21.31 -35.84
C VAL A 185 -6.11 -22.50 -35.23
N GLU A 186 -6.93 -23.15 -36.04
CA GLU A 186 -7.70 -24.33 -35.61
C GLU A 186 -6.75 -25.45 -35.15
N LEU A 187 -7.02 -25.99 -33.95
CA LEU A 187 -6.22 -27.08 -33.38
C LEU A 187 -6.65 -28.42 -33.98
N SER A 188 -5.68 -29.27 -34.29
CA SER A 188 -5.95 -30.67 -34.59
C SER A 188 -6.51 -31.39 -33.37
N ALA A 189 -7.31 -32.44 -33.60
CA ALA A 189 -7.82 -33.30 -32.52
C ALA A 189 -6.70 -33.87 -31.64
N GLU A 190 -5.56 -34.22 -32.22
CA GLU A 190 -4.37 -34.68 -31.48
C GLU A 190 -3.86 -33.65 -30.47
N HIS A 191 -3.81 -32.36 -30.84
CA HIS A 191 -3.42 -31.31 -29.90
C HIS A 191 -4.48 -31.08 -28.82
N GLN A 192 -5.78 -31.19 -29.15
CA GLN A 192 -6.86 -31.05 -28.18
C GLN A 192 -6.81 -32.16 -27.11
N ASP A 193 -6.62 -33.41 -27.53
CA ASP A 193 -6.48 -34.55 -26.62
C ASP A 193 -5.23 -34.42 -25.73
N ALA A 194 -4.11 -34.00 -26.32
CA ALA A 194 -2.87 -33.80 -25.56
C ALA A 194 -2.99 -32.65 -24.54
N LEU A 195 -3.71 -31.56 -24.88
CA LEU A 195 -3.99 -30.48 -23.94
C LEU A 195 -4.84 -30.94 -22.76
N ALA A 196 -5.84 -31.78 -22.99
CA ALA A 196 -6.64 -32.35 -21.91
C ALA A 196 -5.79 -33.21 -20.95
N ALA A 197 -4.81 -33.95 -21.48
CA ALA A 197 -3.86 -34.71 -20.65
C ALA A 197 -2.95 -33.81 -19.81
N VAL A 198 -2.47 -32.68 -20.37
CA VAL A 198 -1.72 -31.67 -19.62
C VAL A 198 -2.57 -31.12 -18.46
N ASP A 199 -3.83 -30.76 -18.72
CA ASP A 199 -4.73 -30.21 -17.71
C ASP A 199 -4.99 -31.21 -16.57
N GLU A 200 -5.21 -32.48 -16.90
CA GLU A 200 -5.39 -33.55 -15.93
C GLU A 200 -4.15 -33.70 -15.03
N ALA A 201 -2.96 -33.73 -15.62
CA ALA A 201 -1.71 -33.87 -14.88
C ALA A 201 -1.41 -32.65 -13.99
N LEU A 202 -1.67 -31.43 -14.48
CA LEU A 202 -1.52 -30.21 -13.69
C LEU A 202 -2.49 -30.21 -12.49
N ARG A 203 -3.75 -30.64 -12.69
CA ARG A 203 -4.75 -30.72 -11.62
C ARG A 203 -4.40 -31.80 -10.59
N ALA A 204 -4.09 -33.01 -11.03
CA ALA A 204 -3.75 -34.12 -10.16
C ALA A 204 -2.53 -33.81 -9.28
N GLN A 205 -1.53 -33.10 -9.81
CA GLN A 205 -0.38 -32.64 -9.02
C GLN A 205 -0.74 -31.48 -8.08
N SER A 206 -1.56 -30.51 -8.50
CA SER A 206 -2.02 -29.45 -7.59
C SER A 206 -2.85 -29.99 -6.43
N GLU A 207 -3.63 -31.04 -6.65
CA GLU A 207 -4.42 -31.71 -5.62
C GLU A 207 -3.54 -32.59 -4.71
N ALA A 208 -2.51 -33.25 -5.26
CA ALA A 208 -1.54 -34.02 -4.48
C ALA A 208 -0.54 -33.14 -3.70
N GLU A 209 -0.22 -31.95 -4.20
CA GLU A 209 0.64 -30.95 -3.55
C GLU A 209 -0.11 -30.13 -2.50
N LYS A 210 -1.44 -30.25 -2.38
CA LYS A 210 -2.24 -29.61 -1.32
C LYS A 210 -2.16 -30.49 -0.06
N PRO A 211 -1.32 -30.17 0.95
CA PRO A 211 -1.30 -30.98 2.16
C PRO A 211 -2.65 -30.82 2.88
N ALA A 212 -3.19 -31.91 3.43
CA ALA A 212 -4.39 -31.89 4.27
C ALA A 212 -4.33 -30.85 5.42
N ARG A 213 -3.12 -30.44 5.82
CA ARG A 213 -2.85 -29.40 6.83
C ARG A 213 -3.00 -27.95 6.34
N ALA A 214 -3.03 -27.70 5.03
CA ALA A 214 -3.26 -26.35 4.50
C ALA A 214 -4.71 -25.89 4.76
N GLU A 215 -5.67 -26.82 4.68
CA GLU A 215 -7.07 -26.57 5.04
C GLU A 215 -7.21 -26.27 6.55
N ASP A 216 -6.41 -26.93 7.40
CA ASP A 216 -6.32 -26.60 8.83
C ASP A 216 -5.76 -25.18 9.07
N ALA A 217 -4.71 -24.78 8.34
CA ALA A 217 -4.09 -23.47 8.47
C ALA A 217 -5.01 -22.33 8.01
N GLU A 218 -5.73 -22.50 6.89
CA GLU A 218 -6.71 -21.52 6.40
C GLU A 218 -7.89 -21.37 7.36
N ALA A 219 -8.40 -22.47 7.92
CA ALA A 219 -9.48 -22.43 8.92
C ALA A 219 -9.04 -21.73 10.22
N LEU A 220 -7.82 -22.00 10.69
CA LEU A 220 -7.23 -21.32 11.84
C LEU A 220 -6.99 -19.83 11.56
N LEU A 221 -6.54 -19.47 10.36
CA LEU A 221 -6.42 -18.08 9.93
C LEU A 221 -7.78 -17.39 9.93
N ALA A 222 -8.81 -18.01 9.37
CA ALA A 222 -10.17 -17.47 9.37
C ALA A 222 -10.68 -17.22 10.80
N ARG A 223 -10.42 -18.16 11.73
CA ARG A 223 -10.74 -17.99 13.16
C ARG A 223 -10.03 -16.79 13.78
N VAL A 224 -8.73 -16.61 13.52
CA VAL A 224 -7.97 -15.44 14.00
C VAL A 224 -8.53 -14.14 13.42
N LEU A 225 -8.92 -14.12 12.14
CA LEU A 225 -9.49 -12.93 11.50
C LEU A 225 -10.94 -12.66 11.95
N GLU A 226 -11.65 -13.70 12.38
CA GLU A 226 -12.99 -13.55 12.96
C GLU A 226 -12.94 -12.88 14.33
N THR A 227 -11.98 -13.27 15.16
CA THR A 227 -11.70 -12.72 16.50
C THR A 227 -10.23 -12.28 16.62
N PRO A 228 -9.88 -11.10 16.09
CA PRO A 228 -8.49 -10.61 16.04
C PRO A 228 -7.78 -10.53 17.39
N GLU A 229 -8.50 -10.38 18.49
CA GLU A 229 -7.96 -10.28 19.84
C GLU A 229 -7.62 -11.63 20.50
N ASP A 230 -7.99 -12.78 19.92
CA ASP A 230 -7.75 -14.11 20.48
C ASP A 230 -6.28 -14.55 20.29
N ASP A 231 -5.46 -14.30 21.31
CA ASP A 231 -4.05 -14.68 21.33
C ASP A 231 -3.84 -16.21 21.38
N GLU A 232 -4.81 -16.97 21.90
CA GLU A 232 -4.73 -18.45 21.90
C GLU A 232 -4.93 -18.99 20.48
N ALA A 233 -5.92 -18.48 19.73
CA ALA A 233 -6.09 -18.84 18.32
C ALA A 233 -4.86 -18.48 17.48
N ARG A 234 -4.22 -17.33 17.78
CA ARG A 234 -2.96 -16.92 17.13
C ARG A 234 -1.83 -17.89 17.44
N ALA A 235 -1.68 -18.34 18.68
CA ALA A 235 -0.65 -19.31 19.06
C ALA A 235 -0.84 -20.65 18.33
N VAL A 236 -2.07 -21.16 18.26
CA VAL A 236 -2.37 -22.41 17.53
C VAL A 236 -2.07 -22.26 16.03
N LEU A 237 -2.44 -21.13 15.42
CA LEU A 237 -2.07 -20.83 14.04
C LEU A 237 -0.55 -20.74 13.86
N ALA A 238 0.16 -20.16 14.84
CA ALA A 238 1.61 -20.03 14.79
C ALA A 238 2.32 -21.39 14.73
N ASP A 239 1.89 -22.34 15.56
CA ASP A 239 2.46 -23.70 15.59
C ASP A 239 2.28 -24.40 14.23
N VAL A 240 1.08 -24.36 13.66
CA VAL A 240 0.80 -24.95 12.34
C VAL A 240 1.62 -24.29 11.24
N LEU A 241 1.73 -22.95 11.25
CA LEU A 241 2.52 -22.22 10.26
C LEU A 241 4.02 -22.43 10.43
N LEU A 242 4.52 -22.61 11.66
CA LEU A 242 5.91 -22.93 11.94
C LEU A 242 6.28 -24.32 11.41
N GLU A 243 5.43 -25.33 11.64
CA GLU A 243 5.62 -26.67 11.06
C GLU A 243 5.63 -26.64 9.53
N ALA A 244 4.83 -25.78 8.91
CA ALA A 244 4.79 -25.57 7.47
C ALA A 244 5.96 -24.71 6.93
N GLY A 245 6.81 -24.17 7.81
CA GLY A 245 7.91 -23.28 7.43
C GLY A 245 7.47 -21.88 6.98
N HIS A 246 6.21 -21.50 7.22
CA HIS A 246 5.66 -20.22 6.79
C HIS A 246 6.13 -19.10 7.75
N PRO A 247 6.66 -17.97 7.24
CA PRO A 247 7.32 -16.93 8.05
C PRO A 247 6.40 -16.24 9.06
N ARG A 248 5.08 -16.22 8.80
CA ARG A 248 4.10 -15.70 9.76
C ARG A 248 4.08 -16.47 11.09
N GLY A 249 4.32 -17.78 11.08
CA GLY A 249 4.31 -18.57 12.33
C GLY A 249 5.39 -18.10 13.30
N GLU A 250 6.61 -17.90 12.78
CA GLU A 250 7.73 -17.36 13.57
C GLU A 250 7.44 -15.92 14.04
N LEU A 251 6.87 -15.09 13.17
CA LEU A 251 6.52 -13.71 13.53
C LEU A 251 5.45 -13.65 14.63
N ILE A 252 4.39 -14.45 14.55
CA ILE A 252 3.36 -14.53 15.60
C ILE A 252 4.02 -14.91 16.92
N THR A 253 4.84 -15.96 16.92
CA THR A 253 5.51 -16.46 18.13
C THR A 253 6.37 -15.38 18.80
N LEU A 254 7.23 -14.71 18.03
CA LEU A 254 8.08 -13.63 18.53
C LEU A 254 7.26 -12.48 19.10
N GLN A 255 6.19 -12.06 18.40
CA GLN A 255 5.40 -10.91 18.81
C GLN A 255 4.45 -11.21 19.98
N LEU A 256 3.99 -12.47 20.14
CA LEU A 256 3.29 -12.90 21.35
C LEU A 256 4.24 -13.01 22.54
N GLU A 257 5.47 -13.47 22.35
CA GLU A 257 6.46 -13.52 23.43
C GLU A 257 6.86 -12.10 23.90
N ALA A 258 6.91 -11.14 22.98
CA ALA A 258 7.17 -9.73 23.26
C ALA A 258 6.12 -9.08 24.20
N THR A 259 4.90 -9.62 24.29
CA THR A 259 3.89 -9.13 25.23
C THR A 259 4.11 -9.64 26.65
N ARG A 260 4.86 -10.72 26.82
CA ARG A 260 5.13 -11.38 28.11
C ARG A 260 6.48 -10.96 28.68
N ARG A 261 7.48 -10.78 27.81
CA ARG A 261 8.82 -10.34 28.19
C ARG A 261 9.47 -9.47 27.11
N PRO A 262 10.47 -8.64 27.47
CA PRO A 262 11.33 -8.02 26.48
C PRO A 262 12.03 -9.08 25.61
N LEU A 263 12.06 -8.86 24.29
CA LEU A 263 12.82 -9.67 23.37
C LEU A 263 14.33 -9.43 23.53
N THR A 264 15.11 -10.49 23.33
CA THR A 264 16.56 -10.40 23.26
C THR A 264 17.00 -9.65 21.99
N PRO A 265 18.23 -9.08 21.94
CA PRO A 265 18.72 -8.41 20.74
C PRO A 265 18.72 -9.29 19.48
N ALA A 266 18.92 -10.60 19.63
CA ALA A 266 18.87 -11.56 18.53
C ALA A 266 17.45 -11.75 17.99
N GLU A 267 16.46 -11.87 18.89
CA GLU A 267 15.04 -11.97 18.55
C GLU A 267 14.53 -10.70 17.85
N VAL A 268 14.89 -9.51 18.35
CA VAL A 268 14.55 -8.22 17.70
C VAL A 268 15.16 -8.14 16.30
N LYS A 269 16.41 -8.58 16.13
CA LYS A 269 17.06 -8.63 14.81
C LYS A 269 16.34 -9.60 13.88
N ARG A 270 15.90 -10.76 14.39
CA ARG A 270 15.20 -11.77 13.61
C ARG A 270 13.81 -11.30 13.18
N GLU A 271 13.04 -10.69 14.08
CA GLU A 271 11.75 -10.07 13.78
C GLU A 271 11.87 -9.03 12.65
N ARG A 272 12.83 -8.10 12.76
CA ARG A 272 13.09 -7.11 11.71
C ARG A 272 13.46 -7.74 10.37
N GLN A 273 14.24 -8.82 10.40
CA GLN A 273 14.61 -9.54 9.19
C GLN A 273 13.39 -10.18 8.53
N LEU A 274 12.52 -10.85 9.30
CA LEU A 274 11.27 -11.44 8.81
C LEU A 274 10.39 -10.39 8.14
N LEU A 275 10.16 -9.25 8.81
CA LEU A 275 9.35 -8.15 8.27
C LEU A 275 9.94 -7.57 6.97
N LYS A 276 11.27 -7.59 6.82
CA LYS A 276 11.95 -7.11 5.62
C LYS A 276 11.86 -8.11 4.47
N THR A 277 12.08 -9.40 4.71
CA THR A 277 12.18 -10.41 3.64
C THR A 277 10.86 -11.03 3.26
N ALA A 278 9.94 -11.22 4.22
CA ALA A 278 8.66 -11.88 4.00
C ALA A 278 7.49 -10.89 3.83
N ARG A 279 7.74 -9.59 3.67
CA ARG A 279 6.69 -8.55 3.63
C ARG A 279 5.56 -8.88 2.64
N LYS A 280 5.90 -9.30 1.42
CA LYS A 280 4.93 -9.61 0.35
C LYS A 280 4.02 -10.78 0.75
N GLU A 281 4.61 -11.83 1.31
CA GLU A 281 3.87 -13.00 1.80
C GLU A 281 3.00 -12.68 3.02
N LEU A 282 3.49 -11.84 3.93
CA LEU A 282 2.76 -11.41 5.12
C LEU A 282 1.60 -10.44 4.84
N LEU A 283 1.70 -9.60 3.81
CA LEU A 283 0.64 -8.65 3.44
C LEU A 283 -0.30 -9.22 2.38
N GLY A 284 0.14 -10.20 1.59
CA GLY A 284 -0.64 -10.75 0.49
C GLY A 284 -1.10 -9.65 -0.47
N PRO A 285 -2.38 -9.63 -0.88
CA PRO A 285 -2.91 -8.62 -1.79
C PRO A 285 -2.79 -7.17 -1.31
N LEU A 286 -2.72 -6.92 0.01
CA LEU A 286 -2.66 -5.57 0.57
C LEU A 286 -1.31 -4.88 0.28
N GLU A 287 -0.26 -5.64 -0.04
CA GLU A 287 1.09 -5.11 -0.30
C GLU A 287 1.07 -3.98 -1.33
N ALA A 288 0.27 -4.15 -2.39
CA ALA A 288 0.23 -3.25 -3.53
C ALA A 288 -0.30 -1.84 -3.19
N VAL A 289 -1.13 -1.71 -2.14
CA VAL A 289 -1.79 -0.45 -1.78
C VAL A 289 -1.18 0.23 -0.56
N LEU A 290 -0.27 -0.44 0.15
CA LEU A 290 0.29 0.02 1.41
C LEU A 290 1.69 0.65 1.27
N LYS A 291 1.93 1.73 2.01
CA LYS A 291 3.27 2.30 2.18
C LYS A 291 4.21 1.32 2.90
N PRO A 292 5.54 1.47 2.76
CA PRO A 292 6.50 0.55 3.36
C PRO A 292 6.50 0.51 4.91
N ASP A 293 6.10 1.60 5.57
CA ASP A 293 6.16 1.86 7.01
C ASP A 293 5.01 1.23 7.82
N CYS A 294 4.51 0.08 7.38
CA CYS A 294 3.50 -0.69 8.09
C CYS A 294 4.04 -1.27 9.40
N VAL A 295 3.19 -1.34 10.44
CA VAL A 295 3.53 -1.96 11.72
C VAL A 295 2.75 -3.25 11.87
N PHE A 296 3.47 -4.32 12.23
CA PHE A 296 2.87 -5.60 12.57
C PHE A 296 2.80 -5.75 14.08
N SER A 297 1.69 -6.31 14.56
CA SER A 297 1.49 -6.70 15.95
C SER A 297 0.89 -8.10 15.98
N ARG A 298 1.38 -8.95 16.90
CA ARG A 298 0.94 -10.33 17.08
C ARG A 298 0.88 -11.15 15.78
N GLY A 299 1.80 -10.87 14.84
CA GLY A 299 1.96 -11.52 13.55
C GLY A 299 1.12 -10.99 12.38
N PHE A 300 0.40 -9.89 12.57
CA PHE A 300 -0.52 -9.34 11.57
C PHE A 300 -0.39 -7.83 11.44
N LEU A 301 -0.87 -7.29 10.31
CA LEU A 301 -0.89 -5.85 10.07
C LEU A 301 -1.78 -5.16 11.12
N SER A 302 -1.22 -4.22 11.87
CA SER A 302 -1.91 -3.47 12.92
C SER A 302 -1.97 -1.98 12.60
N ARG A 303 -0.90 -1.43 12.02
CA ARG A 303 -0.87 -0.05 11.52
C ARG A 303 -0.60 -0.03 10.02
N ALA A 304 -1.48 0.62 9.28
CA ALA A 304 -1.45 0.69 7.83
C ALA A 304 -1.51 2.15 7.36
N ALA A 305 -0.74 2.48 6.34
CA ALA A 305 -0.86 3.74 5.61
C ALA A 305 -1.04 3.45 4.12
N LEU A 306 -2.10 3.99 3.52
CA LEU A 306 -2.38 3.83 2.10
C LEU A 306 -1.41 4.66 1.27
N LYS A 307 -0.95 4.09 0.15
CA LYS A 307 -0.26 4.86 -0.90
C LYS A 307 -1.19 5.97 -1.38
N GLN A 308 -0.62 7.11 -1.73
CA GLN A 308 -1.37 8.29 -2.16
C GLN A 308 -1.00 8.61 -3.61
N GLY A 309 -1.97 9.06 -4.40
CA GLY A 309 -1.79 9.44 -5.80
C GLY A 309 -3.10 9.47 -6.56
N ASN A 310 -3.08 10.07 -7.75
CA ASN A 310 -4.29 10.28 -8.58
C ASN A 310 -4.38 9.28 -9.75
N SER A 311 -3.67 8.14 -9.69
CA SER A 311 -3.72 7.16 -10.76
C SER A 311 -4.92 6.23 -10.60
N ARG A 312 -5.69 6.03 -11.68
CA ARG A 312 -6.80 5.06 -11.70
C ARG A 312 -6.33 3.64 -11.33
N ALA A 313 -5.08 3.29 -11.62
CA ALA A 313 -4.51 2.00 -11.25
C ALA A 313 -4.41 1.82 -9.73
N LEU A 314 -4.02 2.87 -8.99
CA LEU A 314 -3.96 2.82 -7.53
C LEU A 314 -5.37 2.77 -6.93
N GLU A 315 -6.29 3.58 -7.43
CA GLU A 315 -7.70 3.57 -7.03
C GLU A 315 -8.33 2.18 -7.21
N SER A 316 -8.18 1.59 -8.40
CA SER A 316 -8.65 0.23 -8.67
C SER A 316 -7.98 -0.83 -7.79
N ALA A 317 -6.70 -0.66 -7.44
CA ALA A 317 -6.02 -1.58 -6.53
C ALA A 317 -6.58 -1.49 -5.10
N ILE A 318 -6.92 -0.28 -4.64
CA ILE A 318 -7.56 -0.03 -3.34
C ILE A 318 -8.95 -0.67 -3.31
N GLU A 319 -9.77 -0.43 -4.34
CA GLU A 319 -11.10 -1.04 -4.46
C GLU A 319 -11.04 -2.57 -4.42
N LYS A 320 -10.08 -3.19 -5.12
CA LYS A 320 -9.93 -4.66 -5.17
C LYS A 320 -9.58 -5.29 -3.84
N VAL A 321 -8.94 -4.56 -2.94
CA VAL A 321 -8.59 -5.08 -1.61
C VAL A 321 -9.59 -4.64 -0.54
N ALA A 322 -10.57 -3.80 -0.88
CA ALA A 322 -11.67 -3.49 0.02
C ALA A 322 -12.39 -4.79 0.41
N GLY A 323 -12.65 -4.95 1.71
CA GLY A 323 -13.26 -6.17 2.25
C GLY A 323 -12.35 -7.39 2.40
N HIS A 324 -11.07 -7.30 2.02
CA HIS A 324 -10.14 -8.42 2.21
C HIS A 324 -9.99 -8.78 3.71
N PRO A 325 -10.06 -10.07 4.11
CA PRO A 325 -10.04 -10.49 5.51
C PRO A 325 -8.87 -9.99 6.36
N LEU A 326 -7.68 -9.81 5.77
CA LEU A 326 -6.49 -9.31 6.47
C LEU A 326 -6.64 -7.87 7.02
N TRP A 327 -7.64 -7.11 6.57
CA TRP A 327 -7.98 -5.82 7.17
C TRP A 327 -8.54 -5.96 8.60
N ALA A 328 -9.01 -7.15 9.00
CA ALA A 328 -9.64 -7.36 10.31
C ALA A 328 -8.74 -7.09 11.51
N THR A 329 -7.42 -7.15 11.33
CA THR A 329 -6.44 -6.89 12.40
C THR A 329 -5.94 -5.45 12.44
N VAL A 330 -6.33 -4.61 11.48
CA VAL A 330 -5.85 -3.23 11.40
C VAL A 330 -6.53 -2.37 12.46
N GLU A 331 -5.72 -1.82 13.36
CA GLU A 331 -6.15 -0.96 14.46
C GLU A 331 -6.00 0.53 14.13
N HIS A 332 -5.07 0.88 13.25
CA HIS A 332 -4.85 2.24 12.76
C HIS A 332 -4.70 2.27 11.25
N LEU A 333 -5.49 3.14 10.60
CA LEU A 333 -5.42 3.37 9.16
C LEU A 333 -5.17 4.86 8.86
N GLU A 334 -4.22 5.11 7.97
CA GLU A 334 -3.84 6.44 7.52
C GLU A 334 -3.95 6.59 5.99
N GLY A 335 -4.49 7.73 5.55
CA GLY A 335 -4.45 8.16 4.15
C GLY A 335 -5.81 8.16 3.47
N GLY A 336 -5.91 8.97 2.41
CA GLY A 336 -7.13 9.09 1.62
C GLY A 336 -7.36 7.92 0.66
N GLY A 337 -8.54 7.89 0.05
CA GLY A 337 -9.04 6.79 -0.78
C GLY A 337 -9.57 5.61 0.03
N ASP A 338 -9.76 5.77 1.34
CA ASP A 338 -10.05 4.68 2.28
C ASP A 338 -11.54 4.34 2.42
N TYR A 339 -12.45 4.98 1.69
CA TYR A 339 -13.89 4.91 1.95
C TYR A 339 -14.42 3.47 2.00
N ASP A 340 -14.16 2.69 0.95
CA ASP A 340 -14.63 1.30 0.85
C ASP A 340 -13.91 0.35 1.80
N ILE A 341 -12.70 0.70 2.27
CA ILE A 341 -11.97 -0.10 3.27
C ILE A 341 -12.55 0.17 4.65
N THR A 342 -12.54 1.44 5.08
CA THR A 342 -12.91 1.88 6.43
C THR A 342 -14.37 1.57 6.77
N THR A 343 -15.28 1.68 5.81
CA THR A 343 -16.71 1.40 6.02
C THR A 343 -17.04 -0.10 5.94
N HIS A 344 -16.11 -0.94 5.49
CA HIS A 344 -16.38 -2.37 5.33
C HIS A 344 -16.47 -3.08 6.69
N PRO A 345 -17.43 -4.01 6.89
CA PRO A 345 -17.58 -4.78 8.14
C PRO A 345 -16.36 -5.62 8.57
N VAL A 346 -15.37 -5.76 7.68
CA VAL A 346 -14.13 -6.48 7.98
C VAL A 346 -13.24 -5.69 8.93
N MET A 347 -13.35 -4.36 9.00
CA MET A 347 -12.52 -3.47 9.84
C MET A 347 -12.86 -3.56 11.34
N LYS A 348 -12.90 -4.78 11.89
CA LYS A 348 -13.34 -5.08 13.25
C LYS A 348 -12.43 -4.51 14.34
N SER A 349 -11.15 -4.32 14.03
CA SER A 349 -10.16 -3.84 15.00
C SER A 349 -9.89 -2.33 14.93
N LEU A 350 -10.51 -1.61 14.00
CA LEU A 350 -10.20 -0.21 13.73
C LEU A 350 -10.53 0.68 14.94
N ARG A 351 -9.49 1.35 15.47
CA ARG A 351 -9.55 2.27 16.62
C ARG A 351 -9.07 3.67 16.30
N SER A 352 -8.26 3.84 15.26
CA SER A 352 -7.65 5.12 14.93
C SER A 352 -7.67 5.37 13.44
N LEU A 353 -8.06 6.58 13.05
CA LEU A 353 -8.07 7.05 11.67
C LEU A 353 -7.34 8.38 11.54
N THR A 354 -6.51 8.46 10.50
CA THR A 354 -5.76 9.67 10.17
C THR A 354 -5.93 10.00 8.68
N HIS A 355 -6.41 11.21 8.39
CA HIS A 355 -6.58 11.73 7.03
C HIS A 355 -7.50 10.88 6.14
N SER A 356 -8.57 10.34 6.73
CA SER A 356 -9.60 9.58 6.03
C SER A 356 -10.45 10.48 5.12
N ASN A 357 -10.98 9.91 4.04
CA ASN A 357 -12.02 10.52 3.19
C ASN A 357 -13.45 10.18 3.63
N VAL A 358 -13.61 9.34 4.65
CA VAL A 358 -14.93 8.95 5.15
C VAL A 358 -15.59 10.13 5.88
N GLY A 359 -16.85 10.41 5.54
CA GLY A 359 -17.63 11.47 6.18
C GLY A 359 -17.96 11.16 7.65
N TRP A 360 -18.17 12.22 8.44
CA TRP A 360 -18.48 12.07 9.88
C TRP A 360 -19.72 11.23 10.17
N GLU A 361 -20.69 11.18 9.28
CA GLU A 361 -21.90 10.38 9.46
C GLU A 361 -21.59 8.89 9.61
N GLU A 362 -20.68 8.36 8.79
CA GLU A 362 -20.24 6.97 8.88
C GLU A 362 -19.27 6.78 10.04
N LEU A 363 -18.29 7.69 10.19
CA LEU A 363 -17.31 7.63 11.27
C LEU A 363 -17.97 7.65 12.65
N ALA A 364 -19.04 8.42 12.82
CA ALA A 364 -19.79 8.53 14.07
C ALA A 364 -20.44 7.21 14.51
N ARG A 365 -20.65 6.27 13.59
CA ARG A 365 -21.27 4.96 13.85
C ARG A 365 -20.24 3.88 14.16
N LEU A 366 -18.94 4.14 13.94
CA LEU A 366 -17.90 3.16 14.21
C LEU A 366 -17.80 2.88 15.73
N PRO A 367 -18.06 1.65 16.19
CA PRO A 367 -18.27 1.37 17.61
C PRO A 367 -16.97 1.38 18.42
N ARG A 368 -15.81 1.24 17.75
CA ARG A 368 -14.48 1.13 18.37
C ARG A 368 -13.55 2.31 18.04
N LEU A 369 -14.01 3.31 17.29
CA LEU A 369 -13.18 4.47 16.92
C LEU A 369 -12.89 5.33 18.17
N GLU A 370 -11.62 5.43 18.51
CA GLU A 370 -11.08 6.10 19.69
C GLU A 370 -10.30 7.38 19.34
N VAL A 371 -9.65 7.40 18.18
CA VAL A 371 -8.80 8.53 17.73
C VAL A 371 -9.17 8.91 16.30
N LEU A 372 -9.40 10.20 16.06
CA LEU A 372 -9.67 10.74 14.73
C LEU A 372 -8.81 11.99 14.45
N VAL A 373 -8.03 11.94 13.38
CA VAL A 373 -7.24 13.09 12.88
C VAL A 373 -7.68 13.42 11.46
N GLU A 374 -8.26 14.59 11.25
CA GLU A 374 -8.76 15.04 9.94
C GLU A 374 -7.87 16.09 9.29
N ARG A 375 -7.90 16.19 7.96
CA ARG A 375 -7.28 17.32 7.24
C ARG A 375 -8.28 18.25 6.56
N GLY A 376 -9.53 17.83 6.42
CA GLY A 376 -10.56 18.57 5.69
C GLY A 376 -11.66 19.12 6.58
N THR A 377 -12.57 19.84 5.97
CA THR A 377 -13.86 20.20 6.56
C THR A 377 -14.91 19.19 6.11
N SER A 378 -15.84 18.84 7.00
CA SER A 378 -16.93 17.91 6.69
C SER A 378 -18.27 18.62 6.87
N ALA A 379 -19.19 18.40 5.93
CA ALA A 379 -20.59 18.78 6.12
C ALA A 379 -21.16 18.05 7.34
N ASN A 380 -22.08 18.67 8.08
CA ASN A 380 -22.76 18.10 9.26
C ASN A 380 -21.89 17.89 10.52
N ARG A 381 -20.62 18.34 10.53
CA ARG A 381 -19.72 18.26 11.71
C ARG A 381 -20.36 18.80 12.99
N LEU A 382 -20.89 20.03 12.94
CA LEU A 382 -21.50 20.67 14.11
C LEU A 382 -22.74 19.91 14.61
N GLN A 383 -23.56 19.41 13.69
CA GLN A 383 -24.74 18.60 14.02
C GLN A 383 -24.33 17.33 14.78
N LEU A 384 -23.31 16.62 14.31
CA LEU A 384 -22.82 15.40 14.95
C LEU A 384 -22.09 15.69 16.27
N ALA A 385 -21.36 16.80 16.37
CA ALA A 385 -20.75 17.22 17.62
C ALA A 385 -21.78 17.52 18.72
N ARG A 386 -22.99 18.00 18.34
CA ARG A 386 -24.14 18.19 19.24
C ARG A 386 -24.80 16.88 19.68
N SER A 387 -24.60 15.78 18.94
CA SER A 387 -25.18 14.48 19.27
C SER A 387 -24.46 13.83 20.44
N LYS A 388 -25.24 13.34 21.42
CA LYS A 388 -24.71 12.58 22.57
C LYS A 388 -24.36 11.14 22.24
N THR A 389 -24.87 10.62 21.12
CA THR A 389 -24.71 9.20 20.72
C THR A 389 -23.72 9.00 19.59
N ALA A 390 -23.36 10.06 18.86
CA ALA A 390 -22.32 10.00 17.84
C ALA A 390 -20.96 9.69 18.47
N PHE A 391 -20.12 8.90 17.82
CA PHE A 391 -18.74 8.58 18.21
C PHE A 391 -18.60 7.95 19.61
N PRO A 392 -19.22 6.80 19.90
CA PRO A 392 -19.40 6.30 21.28
C PRO A 392 -18.11 6.07 22.08
N LYS A 393 -16.96 5.85 21.41
CA LYS A 393 -15.65 5.58 22.04
C LYS A 393 -14.58 6.64 21.75
N LEU A 394 -14.90 7.69 21.01
CA LEU A 394 -13.91 8.70 20.62
C LEU A 394 -13.43 9.47 21.87
N ARG A 395 -12.11 9.49 22.05
CA ARG A 395 -11.40 10.12 23.16
C ARG A 395 -10.37 11.14 22.69
N GLU A 396 -9.81 10.98 21.49
CA GLU A 396 -8.88 11.94 20.89
C GLU A 396 -9.41 12.44 19.54
N LEU A 397 -9.41 13.76 19.36
CA LEU A 397 -9.84 14.40 18.12
C LEU A 397 -8.86 15.50 17.72
N ASP A 398 -8.44 15.50 16.46
CA ASP A 398 -7.67 16.56 15.84
C ASP A 398 -8.35 16.97 14.52
N LEU A 399 -8.76 18.23 14.39
CA LEU A 399 -9.41 18.71 13.17
C LEU A 399 -9.10 20.18 12.87
N PRO A 400 -9.14 20.57 11.58
CA PRO A 400 -9.19 21.96 11.17
C PRO A 400 -10.62 22.52 11.29
N CYS A 401 -10.76 23.77 11.65
CA CYS A 401 -12.03 24.46 11.81
C CYS A 401 -11.90 25.94 11.44
N PHE A 402 -12.90 26.47 10.75
CA PHE A 402 -13.04 27.92 10.62
C PHE A 402 -13.38 28.53 11.98
N PHE A 403 -12.79 29.69 12.30
CA PHE A 403 -12.97 30.36 13.59
C PHE A 403 -14.47 30.60 13.93
N GLN A 404 -15.30 30.92 12.94
CA GLN A 404 -16.75 31.13 13.08
C GLN A 404 -17.51 29.93 13.68
N HIS A 405 -16.99 28.71 13.52
CA HIS A 405 -17.59 27.48 14.05
C HIS A 405 -16.88 26.96 15.31
N ALA A 406 -15.71 27.52 15.65
CA ALA A 406 -14.85 26.99 16.70
C ALA A 406 -15.50 27.07 18.08
N ARG A 407 -16.17 28.18 18.42
CA ARG A 407 -16.88 28.34 19.70
C ARG A 407 -17.93 27.25 19.89
N GLU A 408 -18.80 27.10 18.89
CA GLU A 408 -19.89 26.13 18.97
C GLU A 408 -19.38 24.69 19.09
N LEU A 409 -18.30 24.36 18.39
CA LEU A 409 -17.66 23.07 18.50
C LEU A 409 -17.06 22.83 19.89
N LEU A 410 -16.34 23.81 20.45
CA LEU A 410 -15.73 23.72 21.78
C LEU A 410 -16.76 23.48 22.88
N GLU A 411 -17.94 24.09 22.75
CA GLU A 411 -19.04 23.95 23.72
C GLU A 411 -19.89 22.69 23.51
N SER A 412 -19.56 21.87 22.50
CA SER A 412 -20.36 20.71 22.13
C SER A 412 -20.25 19.55 23.15
N PRO A 413 -21.30 18.70 23.28
CA PRO A 413 -21.25 17.46 24.04
C PRO A 413 -20.13 16.51 23.64
N LEU A 414 -19.75 16.50 22.35
CA LEU A 414 -18.62 15.72 21.86
C LEU A 414 -17.30 16.15 22.51
N VAL A 415 -16.98 17.45 22.52
CA VAL A 415 -15.73 17.93 23.10
C VAL A 415 -15.69 17.71 24.61
N ALA A 416 -16.83 17.84 25.28
CA ALA A 416 -16.95 17.68 26.73
C ALA A 416 -16.59 16.27 27.26
N ARG A 417 -16.49 15.26 26.39
CA ARG A 417 -16.15 13.88 26.74
C ARG A 417 -14.81 13.39 26.17
N LEU A 418 -14.09 14.25 25.44
CA LEU A 418 -12.76 13.91 24.93
C LEU A 418 -11.73 13.96 26.06
N GLU A 419 -10.73 13.08 25.96
CA GLU A 419 -9.51 13.12 26.77
C GLU A 419 -8.50 14.09 26.17
N ARG A 420 -8.44 14.18 24.83
CA ARG A 420 -7.59 15.11 24.11
C ARG A 420 -8.32 15.74 22.93
N PHE A 421 -8.19 17.05 22.77
CA PHE A 421 -8.72 17.78 21.63
C PHE A 421 -7.69 18.75 21.05
N HIS A 422 -7.38 18.61 19.75
CA HIS A 422 -6.57 19.54 18.99
C HIS A 422 -7.47 20.24 17.97
N LEU A 423 -7.62 21.55 18.13
CA LEU A 423 -8.36 22.40 17.22
C LEU A 423 -7.39 23.28 16.43
N ARG A 424 -7.31 23.06 15.12
CA ARG A 424 -6.57 23.93 14.19
C ARG A 424 -7.52 24.96 13.62
N VAL A 425 -7.33 26.22 13.97
CA VAL A 425 -8.14 27.35 13.52
C VAL A 425 -7.41 28.05 12.39
N ASP A 426 -7.97 28.03 11.19
CA ASP A 426 -7.41 28.78 10.07
C ASP A 426 -7.64 30.28 10.28
N VAL A 427 -6.55 31.05 10.25
CA VAL A 427 -6.56 32.51 10.45
C VAL A 427 -5.99 33.19 9.21
N PRO A 428 -6.78 33.97 8.45
CA PRO A 428 -6.28 34.63 7.25
C PRO A 428 -5.16 35.64 7.54
N ASP A 429 -4.21 35.79 6.60
CA ASP A 429 -3.04 36.68 6.75
C ASP A 429 -3.35 38.17 6.57
N TYR A 430 -4.48 38.51 5.95
CA TYR A 430 -4.77 39.88 5.50
C TYR A 430 -5.54 40.74 6.52
N ASP A 431 -6.07 40.16 7.58
CA ASP A 431 -6.89 40.89 8.56
C ASP A 431 -6.58 40.46 10.01
N PRO A 432 -5.93 41.33 10.80
CA PRO A 432 -5.61 41.08 12.21
C PRO A 432 -6.82 40.83 13.11
N ALA A 433 -8.04 41.25 12.73
CA ALA A 433 -9.25 41.05 13.54
C ALA A 433 -9.60 39.56 13.70
N HIS A 434 -9.33 38.76 12.67
CA HIS A 434 -9.57 37.31 12.72
C HIS A 434 -8.71 36.60 13.77
N ALA A 435 -7.50 37.12 14.01
CA ALA A 435 -6.62 36.60 15.03
C ALA A 435 -7.14 36.89 16.44
N GLU A 436 -7.66 38.12 16.66
CA GLU A 436 -8.31 38.49 17.92
C GLU A 436 -9.55 37.62 18.21
N GLU A 437 -10.36 37.35 17.19
CA GLU A 437 -11.54 36.48 17.34
C GLU A 437 -11.15 35.03 17.67
N ALA A 438 -10.10 34.50 17.04
CA ALA A 438 -9.56 33.18 17.38
C ALA A 438 -9.00 33.14 18.81
N LEU A 439 -8.28 34.18 19.24
CA LEU A 439 -7.74 34.31 20.61
C LEU A 439 -8.84 34.52 21.66
N ALA A 440 -9.99 35.10 21.29
CA ALA A 440 -11.13 35.22 22.18
C ALA A 440 -11.68 33.85 22.62
N LEU A 441 -11.39 32.77 21.89
CA LEU A 441 -11.73 31.40 22.30
C LEU A 441 -10.99 30.95 23.56
N LEU A 442 -9.82 31.53 23.86
CA LEU A 442 -9.05 31.19 25.07
C LEU A 442 -9.84 31.48 26.36
N ALA A 443 -10.79 32.43 26.32
CA ALA A 443 -11.67 32.73 27.44
C ALA A 443 -12.64 31.58 27.79
N LEU A 444 -12.84 30.61 26.89
CA LEU A 444 -13.68 29.44 27.13
C LEU A 444 -12.94 28.36 27.93
N VAL A 445 -11.61 28.33 27.90
CA VAL A 445 -10.80 27.25 28.54
C VAL A 445 -11.23 26.93 29.99
N PRO A 446 -11.56 27.91 30.86
CA PRO A 446 -12.04 27.63 32.21
C PRO A 446 -13.32 26.78 32.28
N THR A 447 -14.20 26.86 31.28
CA THR A 447 -15.50 26.17 31.25
C THR A 447 -15.46 24.81 30.55
N LEU A 448 -14.40 24.55 29.77
CA LEU A 448 -14.24 23.31 29.02
C LEU A 448 -13.83 22.14 29.93
N LYS A 449 -14.42 20.97 29.66
CA LYS A 449 -14.19 19.73 30.41
C LYS A 449 -13.05 18.86 29.89
N VAL A 450 -12.58 19.11 28.66
CA VAL A 450 -11.47 18.37 28.07
C VAL A 450 -10.17 18.68 28.85
N PRO A 451 -9.44 17.66 29.34
CA PRO A 451 -8.27 17.88 30.18
C PRO A 451 -7.01 18.26 29.40
N ASP A 452 -6.88 17.83 28.13
CA ASP A 452 -5.77 18.17 27.23
C ASP A 452 -6.32 18.84 25.96
N LEU A 453 -6.28 20.17 25.92
CA LEU A 453 -6.77 20.98 24.80
C LEU A 453 -5.60 21.68 24.12
N THR A 454 -5.49 21.56 22.80
CA THR A 454 -4.58 22.37 21.99
C THR A 454 -5.39 23.24 21.04
N LEU A 455 -5.26 24.56 21.17
CA LEU A 455 -5.78 25.55 20.22
C LEU A 455 -4.62 26.06 19.38
N ARG A 456 -4.66 25.80 18.08
CA ARG A 456 -3.58 26.15 17.16
C ARG A 456 -4.11 27.08 16.09
N MET A 457 -3.55 28.28 16.01
CA MET A 457 -3.86 29.24 14.95
C MET A 457 -2.95 28.96 13.76
N VAL A 458 -3.52 28.64 12.62
CA VAL A 458 -2.80 28.27 11.40
C VAL A 458 -2.95 29.41 10.40
N ARG A 459 -1.85 30.11 10.11
CA ARG A 459 -1.80 31.25 9.16
C ARG A 459 -1.73 30.78 7.71
N HIS A 460 -0.95 29.73 7.46
CA HIS A 460 -0.78 29.15 6.13
C HIS A 460 -0.81 27.62 6.19
N HIS A 461 -1.98 27.03 5.95
CA HIS A 461 -2.22 25.59 6.09
C HIS A 461 -1.25 24.66 5.33
N VAL A 462 -0.67 25.11 4.19
CA VAL A 462 0.30 24.30 3.42
C VAL A 462 1.69 24.27 4.08
N MET A 463 2.08 25.35 4.75
CA MET A 463 3.41 25.48 5.36
C MET A 463 3.38 25.29 6.88
N ASP A 464 2.17 25.13 7.44
CA ASP A 464 1.89 24.85 8.84
C ASP A 464 2.51 25.88 9.82
N TRP A 465 2.59 27.14 9.40
CA TRP A 465 3.01 28.25 10.26
C TRP A 465 1.92 28.55 11.27
N SER A 466 2.29 28.45 12.54
CA SER A 466 1.30 28.48 13.60
C SER A 466 1.83 28.99 14.92
N SER A 467 0.93 29.62 15.66
CA SER A 467 1.02 29.78 17.11
C SER A 467 0.05 28.78 17.76
N GLY A 468 0.50 28.15 18.85
CA GLY A 468 -0.22 27.10 19.53
C GLY A 468 -0.31 27.36 21.02
N PHE A 469 -1.46 27.02 21.60
CA PHE A 469 -1.75 27.16 23.01
C PHE A 469 -2.29 25.82 23.51
N ARG A 470 -1.47 25.11 24.28
CA ARG A 470 -1.84 23.84 24.91
C ARG A 470 -2.19 24.07 26.37
N PHE A 471 -3.38 23.61 26.75
CA PHE A 471 -3.96 23.71 28.07
C PHE A 471 -4.08 22.31 28.65
N MET A 472 -3.43 22.07 29.79
CA MET A 472 -3.45 20.79 30.48
C MET A 472 -4.00 20.98 31.89
N ARG A 473 -4.93 20.13 32.31
CA ARG A 473 -5.43 20.09 33.68
C ARG A 473 -4.88 18.86 34.39
N ASP A 474 -4.27 19.07 35.55
CA ASP A 474 -3.88 17.96 36.42
C ASP A 474 -5.12 17.36 37.14
N PRO A 475 -4.98 16.22 37.85
CA PRO A 475 -6.10 15.63 38.59
C PRO A 475 -6.69 16.53 39.69
N ALA A 476 -5.96 17.55 40.14
CA ALA A 476 -6.43 18.56 41.08
C ALA A 476 -7.13 19.75 40.39
N GLY A 477 -7.25 19.72 39.06
CA GLY A 477 -7.88 20.75 38.23
C GLY A 477 -7.00 21.97 37.95
N ARG A 478 -5.72 21.95 38.37
CA ARG A 478 -4.79 23.07 38.14
C ARG A 478 -4.42 23.14 36.66
N LEU A 479 -4.48 24.36 36.12
CA LEU A 479 -4.24 24.63 34.71
C LEU A 479 -2.75 24.91 34.46
N SER A 480 -2.14 24.13 33.58
CA SER A 480 -0.82 24.38 33.01
C SER A 480 -0.98 24.79 31.54
N VAL A 481 -0.23 25.80 31.11
CA VAL A 481 -0.29 26.30 29.73
C VAL A 481 1.09 26.23 29.09
N ARG A 482 1.15 25.69 27.88
CA ARG A 482 2.31 25.75 27.00
C ARG A 482 1.96 26.54 25.74
N VAL A 483 2.67 27.63 25.52
CA VAL A 483 2.58 28.43 24.29
C VAL A 483 3.73 28.01 23.39
N PHE A 484 3.44 27.70 22.13
CA PHE A 484 4.46 27.27 21.18
C PHE A 484 4.29 27.86 19.78
N THR A 485 5.36 27.85 18.99
CA THR A 485 5.29 28.13 17.56
C THR A 485 5.93 27.00 16.77
N THR A 486 5.56 26.85 15.50
CA THR A 486 6.30 25.98 14.56
C THR A 486 7.52 26.68 13.97
N GLU A 487 8.33 25.93 13.22
CA GLU A 487 9.41 26.48 12.41
C GLU A 487 8.82 27.41 11.33
N ILE A 488 9.28 28.67 11.29
CA ILE A 488 8.64 29.71 10.48
C ILE A 488 9.65 30.40 9.56
N HIS A 489 9.20 30.74 8.36
CA HIS A 489 9.95 31.55 7.41
C HIS A 489 9.86 33.04 7.80
N GLU A 490 10.97 33.75 7.71
CA GLU A 490 11.15 35.15 8.15
C GLU A 490 9.98 36.10 7.77
N ARG A 491 9.46 35.99 6.53
CA ARG A 491 8.35 36.81 6.01
C ARG A 491 7.06 36.80 6.86
N TYR A 492 6.81 35.76 7.65
CA TYR A 492 5.56 35.61 8.43
C TYR A 492 5.80 35.62 9.94
N GLU A 493 7.04 35.86 10.34
CA GLU A 493 7.45 35.84 11.73
C GLU A 493 6.78 36.94 12.55
N GLU A 494 6.58 38.13 11.97
CA GLU A 494 5.87 39.25 12.62
C GLU A 494 4.41 38.91 12.96
N LEU A 495 3.70 38.21 12.05
CA LEU A 495 2.31 37.82 12.29
C LEU A 495 2.20 36.81 13.43
N VAL A 496 3.05 35.78 13.43
CA VAL A 496 3.06 34.76 14.48
C VAL A 496 3.53 35.35 15.81
N GLN A 497 4.53 36.24 15.80
CA GLN A 497 4.97 36.95 16.99
C GLN A 497 3.82 37.77 17.58
N ALA A 498 3.07 38.51 16.77
CA ALA A 498 1.91 39.26 17.23
C ALA A 498 0.84 38.34 17.84
N ASP A 499 0.57 37.19 17.24
CA ASP A 499 -0.37 36.19 17.78
C ASP A 499 0.08 35.65 19.13
N VAL A 500 1.38 35.36 19.29
CA VAL A 500 1.95 34.88 20.56
C VAL A 500 1.85 35.95 21.63
N LEU A 501 2.22 37.20 21.34
CA LEU A 501 2.16 38.30 22.31
C LEU A 501 0.73 38.56 22.80
N ARG A 502 -0.23 38.63 21.88
CA ARG A 502 -1.66 38.78 22.22
C ARG A 502 -2.17 37.56 22.98
N GLY A 503 -1.81 36.36 22.54
CA GLY A 503 -2.17 35.12 23.21
C GLY A 503 -1.65 35.02 24.63
N LEU A 504 -0.42 35.50 24.90
CA LEU A 504 0.14 35.59 26.25
C LEU A 504 -0.70 36.51 27.15
N ASP A 505 -1.23 37.62 26.63
CA ASP A 505 -2.12 38.50 27.38
C ASP A 505 -3.46 37.83 27.72
N HIS A 506 -3.98 36.98 26.84
CA HIS A 506 -5.15 36.16 27.13
C HIS A 506 -4.84 35.06 28.15
N VAL A 507 -3.72 34.37 28.00
CA VAL A 507 -3.27 33.32 28.94
C VAL A 507 -3.04 33.88 30.34
N ALA A 508 -2.49 35.09 30.47
CA ALA A 508 -2.29 35.75 31.76
C ALA A 508 -3.61 35.90 32.54
N LYS A 509 -4.73 36.18 31.85
CA LYS A 509 -6.07 36.29 32.47
C LYS A 509 -6.58 34.96 33.01
N LEU A 510 -6.07 33.83 32.54
CA LEU A 510 -6.44 32.49 33.01
C LEU A 510 -5.73 32.10 34.33
N GLN A 511 -4.71 32.86 34.74
CA GLN A 511 -3.93 32.61 35.95
C GLN A 511 -3.44 31.15 36.07
N PRO A 512 -2.68 30.64 35.08
CA PRO A 512 -2.24 29.26 35.09
C PRO A 512 -1.26 29.00 36.24
N ALA A 513 -1.28 27.78 36.78
CA ALA A 513 -0.35 27.32 37.79
C ALA A 513 1.09 27.20 37.25
N SER A 514 1.23 26.99 35.95
CA SER A 514 2.52 27.04 35.25
C SER A 514 2.34 27.53 33.82
N LEU A 515 3.27 28.37 33.35
CA LEU A 515 3.34 28.84 31.98
C LEU A 515 4.69 28.49 31.39
N VAL A 516 4.68 27.81 30.25
CA VAL A 516 5.87 27.47 29.46
C VAL A 516 5.74 28.12 28.08
N VAL A 517 6.82 28.73 27.60
CA VAL A 517 6.88 29.32 26.25
C VAL A 517 8.02 28.68 25.47
N ALA A 518 7.69 28.08 24.33
CA ALA A 518 8.59 27.34 23.45
C ALA A 518 8.45 27.85 22.01
N HIS A 519 9.24 28.84 21.62
CA HIS A 519 9.11 29.47 20.30
C HIS A 519 10.30 29.15 19.39
N GLN A 520 10.05 29.14 18.09
CA GLN A 520 11.06 28.97 17.04
C GLN A 520 11.30 30.23 16.22
N LEU A 521 11.04 31.40 16.81
CA LEU A 521 11.37 32.71 16.24
C LEU A 521 12.90 32.86 16.12
N ARG A 522 13.37 33.31 14.95
CA ARG A 522 14.78 33.37 14.53
C ARG A 522 15.35 34.78 14.56
N THR A 523 14.53 35.80 14.33
CA THR A 523 15.00 37.19 14.23
C THR A 523 14.95 37.90 15.59
N GLY A 524 15.25 39.20 15.61
CA GLY A 524 15.09 40.05 16.80
C GLY A 524 13.65 40.08 17.37
N LEU A 525 12.68 39.53 16.64
CA LEU A 525 11.29 39.40 17.07
C LEU A 525 11.12 38.47 18.29
N ARG A 526 12.05 37.56 18.56
CA ARG A 526 11.98 36.70 19.75
C ARG A 526 12.11 37.46 21.06
N GLU A 527 12.89 38.55 21.10
CA GLU A 527 13.20 39.28 22.33
C GLU A 527 11.92 39.82 22.99
N ALA A 528 10.98 40.33 22.20
CA ALA A 528 9.71 40.83 22.71
C ALA A 528 8.86 39.70 23.35
N VAL A 529 8.87 38.51 22.75
CA VAL A 529 8.15 37.33 23.27
C VAL A 529 8.80 36.84 24.56
N GLU A 530 10.11 36.69 24.58
CA GLU A 530 10.87 36.26 25.76
C GLU A 530 10.68 37.24 26.93
N GLN A 531 10.80 38.55 26.69
CA GLN A 531 10.56 39.58 27.70
C GLN A 531 9.13 39.53 28.24
N ARG A 532 8.12 39.40 27.36
CA ARG A 532 6.72 39.31 27.80
C ARG A 532 6.48 38.04 28.61
N ALA A 533 7.02 36.91 28.16
CA ALA A 533 6.92 35.62 28.85
C ALA A 533 7.53 35.68 30.26
N LEU A 534 8.74 36.22 30.40
CA LEU A 534 9.41 36.40 31.69
C LEU A 534 8.64 37.34 32.62
N ALA A 535 8.07 38.42 32.08
CA ALA A 535 7.22 39.33 32.86
C ALA A 535 5.94 38.66 33.40
N LEU A 536 5.49 37.58 32.76
CA LEU A 536 4.37 36.75 33.21
C LEU A 536 4.80 35.57 34.09
N GLY A 537 6.09 35.46 34.43
CA GLY A 537 6.63 34.35 35.23
C GLY A 537 6.73 33.03 34.47
N ALA A 538 6.76 33.06 33.14
CA ALA A 538 6.88 31.86 32.33
C ALA A 538 8.29 31.25 32.38
N THR A 539 8.37 29.93 32.22
CA THR A 539 9.63 29.25 31.88
C THR A 539 9.82 29.24 30.37
N LEU A 540 11.01 29.62 29.90
CA LEU A 540 11.38 29.52 28.50
C LEU A 540 11.97 28.13 28.23
N GLU A 541 11.44 27.41 27.25
CA GLU A 541 12.08 26.22 26.68
C GLU A 541 13.03 26.69 25.58
N ASN A 542 14.33 26.54 25.81
CA ASN A 542 15.34 26.77 24.79
C ASN A 542 15.45 25.51 23.93
N ASP A 543 15.37 25.67 22.61
CA ASP A 543 15.77 24.65 21.63
C ASP A 543 17.28 24.41 21.63
#